data_AF-A0A402QDQ1-F1
#
_entry.id   AF-A0A402QDQ1-F1
#
_cell.length_a   1.000
_cell.length_b   1.000
_cell.length_c   1.000
_cell.angle_alpha   90.00
_cell.angle_beta   90.00
_cell.angle_gamma   90.00
#
_symmetry.space_group_name_H-M   'P 1'
#
loop_
_entity.id
_entity.type
_entity.pdbx_description
1 polymer ?
#
loop_
_entity_poly.entity_id
_entity_poly.type
_entity_poly.pdbx_seq_one_letter_code
_entity_poly.pdbx_strand_id
1 'polypeptide(L)'
;VLIGNRFYVKSTVTLTDGESSISNAAFAREEETKKGADGSQITGSASSYARKYALNGMYNIDDAKDADTDEHKQQQNAVPAKQAKPAPSSHSPEQVLKAFSEYAATETDKKKLIERYQHDWQLLTGHDDEQTKCVQVMNIR
;
A
#
# COMPACT_ATOMS: atom_id res chain seq x y z
N VAL A 1 10.57 7.56 -24.40
CA VAL A 1 10.33 7.14 -25.79
C VAL A 1 8.88 7.43 -26.11
N LEU A 2 8.62 8.21 -27.16
CA LEU A 2 7.27 8.57 -27.58
C LEU A 2 6.85 7.63 -28.72
N ILE A 3 5.73 6.94 -28.58
CA ILE A 3 5.16 6.07 -29.61
C ILE A 3 3.70 6.48 -29.80
N GLY A 4 3.41 7.12 -30.93
CA GLY A 4 2.13 7.80 -31.15
C GLY A 4 1.90 8.86 -30.06
N ASN A 5 0.84 8.69 -29.27
CA ASN A 5 0.47 9.61 -28.18
C ASN A 5 0.84 9.05 -26.80
N ARG A 6 1.72 8.05 -26.73
CA ARG A 6 2.07 7.37 -25.47
C ARG A 6 3.54 7.56 -25.13
N PHE A 7 3.78 7.98 -23.89
CA PHE A 7 5.12 8.05 -23.33
C PHE A 7 5.50 6.71 -22.69
N TYR A 8 6.72 6.27 -22.95
CA TYR A 8 7.33 5.08 -22.36
C TYR A 8 8.66 5.42 -21.73
N VAL A 9 8.89 4.94 -20.52
CA VAL A 9 10.20 4.94 -19.88
C VAL A 9 10.94 3.69 -20.31
N LYS A 10 12.12 3.85 -20.89
CA LYS A 10 13.03 2.75 -21.23
C LYS A 10 14.06 2.62 -20.12
N SER A 11 14.25 1.41 -19.60
CA SER A 11 15.37 1.07 -18.72
C SER A 11 16.24 0.02 -19.41
N THR A 12 17.56 0.16 -19.29
CA THR A 12 18.54 -0.81 -19.78
C THR A 12 19.39 -1.26 -18.60
N VAL A 13 19.47 -2.57 -18.39
CA VAL A 13 20.37 -3.20 -17.42
C VAL A 13 21.55 -3.77 -18.20
N THR A 14 22.75 -3.50 -17.73
CA THR A 14 23.98 -4.08 -18.27
C THR A 14 24.72 -4.80 -17.15
N LEU A 15 25.02 -6.07 -17.37
CA LEU A 15 25.88 -6.87 -16.49
C LEU A 15 27.24 -7.04 -17.18
N THR A 16 28.32 -6.83 -16.42
CA THR A 16 29.70 -6.88 -16.94
C THR A 16 30.61 -7.52 -15.90
N ASP A 17 31.60 -8.27 -16.38
CA ASP A 17 32.72 -8.80 -15.58
C ASP A 17 34.00 -7.96 -15.76
N GLY A 18 33.93 -6.87 -16.54
CA GLY A 18 35.06 -6.02 -16.89
C GLY A 18 35.68 -6.32 -18.26
N GLU A 19 35.40 -7.49 -18.85
CA GLU A 19 35.89 -7.88 -20.19
C GLU A 19 34.73 -7.99 -21.18
N SER A 20 33.62 -8.60 -20.76
CA SER A 20 32.43 -8.83 -21.55
C SER A 20 31.22 -8.16 -20.91
N SER A 21 30.20 -7.85 -21.72
CA SER A 21 28.98 -7.22 -21.23
C SER A 21 27.76 -7.77 -21.93
N ILE A 22 26.70 -8.00 -21.16
CA ILE A 22 25.38 -8.35 -21.66
C ILE A 22 24.40 -7.27 -21.23
N SER A 23 23.47 -6.93 -22.13
CA SER A 23 22.47 -5.89 -21.88
C SER A 23 21.07 -6.40 -22.19
N ASN A 24 20.13 -6.04 -21.33
CA ASN A 24 18.71 -6.21 -21.58
C ASN A 24 17.99 -4.89 -21.36
N ALA A 25 16.99 -4.60 -22.18
CA ALA A 25 16.20 -3.38 -22.06
C ALA A 25 14.72 -3.69 -22.00
N ALA A 26 13.99 -2.94 -21.19
CA ALA A 26 12.55 -3.01 -21.11
C ALA A 26 11.92 -1.63 -21.05
N PHE A 27 10.62 -1.60 -21.31
CA PHE A 27 9.82 -0.39 -21.39
C PHE A 27 8.63 -0.50 -20.46
N ALA A 28 8.27 0.61 -19.81
CA ALA A 28 7.01 0.75 -19.11
C ALA A 28 6.31 2.01 -19.59
N ARG A 29 4.99 1.90 -19.79
CA ARG A 29 4.17 3.03 -20.21
C ARG A 29 4.00 4.00 -19.05
N GLU A 30 4.16 5.28 -19.35
CA GLU A 30 3.78 6.37 -18.47
C GLU A 30 2.32 6.75 -18.77
N GLU A 31 1.50 6.80 -17.72
CA GLU A 31 0.13 7.28 -17.85
C GLU A 31 0.13 8.81 -17.94
N GLU A 32 -0.75 9.38 -18.75
CA GLU A 32 -0.86 10.84 -18.86
C GLU A 32 -1.49 11.44 -17.60
N THR A 33 -2.44 10.70 -17.00
CA THR A 33 -3.09 11.08 -15.74
C THR A 33 -3.36 9.84 -14.90
N LYS A 34 -3.25 9.98 -13.58
CA LYS A 34 -3.71 8.98 -12.62
C LYS A 34 -4.32 9.72 -11.43
N LYS A 35 -5.56 9.37 -11.07
CA LYS A 35 -6.32 10.08 -10.04
C LYS A 35 -5.52 10.16 -8.73
N GLY A 36 -5.29 11.38 -8.25
CA GLY A 36 -4.57 11.64 -6.99
C GLY A 36 -3.05 11.47 -7.05
N ALA A 37 -2.48 11.23 -8.23
CA ALA A 37 -1.03 11.20 -8.43
C ALA A 37 -0.58 12.40 -9.25
N ASP A 38 0.48 13.07 -8.81
CA ASP A 38 1.15 14.09 -9.61
C ASP A 38 2.00 13.44 -10.73
N GLY A 39 2.45 14.25 -11.69
CA GLY A 39 3.26 13.76 -12.80
C GLY A 39 4.54 13.04 -12.35
N SER A 40 5.20 13.52 -11.29
CA SER A 40 6.42 12.92 -10.78
C SER A 40 6.20 11.51 -10.23
N GLN A 41 5.07 11.28 -9.57
CA GLN A 41 4.68 9.96 -9.09
C GLN A 41 4.37 9.00 -10.22
N ILE A 42 3.74 9.50 -11.30
CA ILE A 42 3.43 8.69 -12.48
C ILE A 42 4.72 8.27 -13.21
N THR A 43 5.62 9.22 -13.48
CA THR A 43 6.93 8.95 -14.08
C THR A 43 7.77 8.03 -13.20
N GLY A 44 7.78 8.26 -11.88
CA GLY A 44 8.52 7.44 -10.91
C GLY A 44 8.02 5.99 -10.87
N SER A 45 6.70 5.80 -10.97
CA SER A 45 6.08 4.47 -11.06
C SER A 45 6.48 3.77 -12.36
N ALA A 46 6.34 4.44 -13.52
CA ALA A 46 6.73 3.88 -14.82
C ALA A 46 8.23 3.51 -14.85
N SER A 47 9.10 4.38 -14.33
CA SER A 47 10.53 4.13 -14.21
C SER A 47 10.85 2.87 -13.40
N SER A 48 10.13 2.65 -12.29
CA SER A 48 10.31 1.48 -11.44
C SER A 48 9.87 0.19 -12.15
N TYR A 49 8.75 0.21 -12.86
CA TYR A 49 8.31 -0.93 -13.66
C TYR A 49 9.28 -1.25 -14.81
N ALA A 50 9.80 -0.23 -15.51
CA ALA A 50 10.77 -0.44 -16.59
C ALA A 50 12.05 -1.13 -16.08
N ARG A 51 12.54 -0.75 -14.88
CA ARG A 51 13.68 -1.44 -14.24
C ARG A 51 13.35 -2.87 -13.85
N LYS A 52 12.17 -3.11 -13.25
CA LYS A 52 11.71 -4.47 -12.89
C LYS A 52 11.75 -5.39 -14.11
N TYR A 53 11.12 -4.97 -15.21
CA TYR A 53 11.06 -5.79 -16.41
C TYR A 53 12.44 -5.99 -17.07
N ALA A 54 13.31 -4.98 -17.04
CA ALA A 54 14.66 -5.10 -17.58
C ALA A 54 15.51 -6.10 -16.78
N LEU A 55 15.37 -6.12 -15.45
CA LEU A 55 16.02 -7.09 -14.58
C LEU A 55 15.42 -8.49 -14.73
N ASN A 56 14.09 -8.61 -14.78
CA ASN A 56 13.43 -9.91 -15.00
C ASN A 56 13.90 -10.54 -16.30
N GLY A 57 13.92 -9.78 -17.41
CA GLY A 57 14.44 -10.30 -18.68
C GLY A 57 15.96 -10.51 -18.71
N MET A 58 16.74 -9.86 -17.83
CA MET A 58 18.18 -10.13 -17.71
C MET A 58 18.44 -11.49 -17.05
N TYR A 59 17.65 -11.82 -16.02
CA TYR A 59 17.80 -13.05 -15.24
C TYR A 59 16.82 -14.15 -15.64
N ASN A 60 16.08 -13.96 -16.74
CA ASN A 60 15.00 -14.85 -17.19
C ASN A 60 14.01 -15.24 -16.08
N ILE A 61 13.69 -14.27 -15.22
CA ILE A 61 12.69 -14.42 -14.16
C ILE A 61 11.32 -14.25 -14.79
N ASP A 62 10.49 -15.27 -14.71
CA ASP A 62 9.10 -15.20 -15.15
C ASP A 62 8.28 -14.39 -14.13
N ASP A 63 7.63 -13.32 -14.60
CA ASP A 63 6.69 -12.50 -13.83
C ASP A 63 5.24 -12.96 -14.06
N ALA A 64 5.05 -14.07 -14.81
CA ALA A 64 3.75 -14.71 -14.95
C ALA A 64 3.29 -15.20 -13.58
N LYS A 65 2.21 -14.58 -13.12
CA LYS A 65 1.45 -15.06 -11.97
C LYS A 65 0.88 -16.43 -12.32
N ASP A 66 1.15 -17.42 -11.49
CA ASP A 66 0.39 -18.66 -11.51
C ASP A 66 -1.11 -18.34 -11.30
N ALA A 67 -2.00 -19.17 -11.84
CA ALA A 67 -3.43 -18.87 -11.92
C ALA A 67 -4.12 -18.72 -10.55
N ASP A 68 -3.43 -19.02 -9.45
CA ASP A 68 -3.98 -19.12 -8.09
C ASP A 68 -3.41 -18.10 -7.07
N THR A 69 -2.66 -17.06 -7.46
CA THR A 69 -2.01 -16.15 -6.47
C THR A 69 -2.67 -14.77 -6.31
N ASP A 70 -3.38 -14.60 -5.19
CA ASP A 70 -4.14 -13.40 -4.80
C ASP A 70 -3.32 -12.44 -3.88
N GLU A 71 -2.02 -12.23 -4.14
CA GLU A 71 -1.11 -11.69 -3.08
C GLU A 71 -0.60 -10.25 -3.21
N HIS A 72 -0.96 -9.44 -4.21
CA HIS A 72 -0.36 -8.09 -4.32
C HIS A 72 -1.32 -6.94 -4.65
N LYS A 73 -2.32 -6.73 -3.78
CA LYS A 73 -3.04 -5.42 -3.70
C LYS A 73 -2.65 -4.55 -2.49
N GLN A 74 -1.86 -5.04 -1.53
CA GLN A 74 -1.68 -4.33 -0.26
C GLN A 74 -0.43 -3.44 -0.13
N GLN A 75 0.59 -3.55 -1.00
CA GLN A 75 1.86 -2.84 -0.79
C GLN A 75 1.97 -1.43 -1.41
N GLN A 76 0.98 -0.95 -2.18
CA GLN A 76 1.03 0.40 -2.77
C GLN A 76 0.52 1.53 -1.86
N ASN A 77 0.02 1.22 -0.66
CA ASN A 77 -0.45 2.23 0.31
C ASN A 77 0.60 2.61 1.37
N ALA A 78 1.88 2.29 1.17
CA ALA A 78 2.95 2.74 2.07
C ALA A 78 3.25 4.24 1.84
N VAL A 79 2.47 5.08 2.52
CA VAL A 79 2.71 6.53 2.70
C VAL A 79 4.08 6.73 3.38
N PRO A 80 4.94 7.68 2.94
CA PRO A 80 6.23 7.90 3.59
C PRO A 80 6.05 8.36 5.05
N ALA A 81 6.59 7.56 5.96
CA ALA A 81 6.54 7.76 7.40
C ALA A 81 7.22 9.08 7.80
N LYS A 82 6.42 10.07 8.22
CA LYS A 82 6.90 11.09 9.15
C LYS A 82 7.07 10.44 10.51
N GLN A 83 8.31 10.48 10.99
CA GLN A 83 8.76 10.01 12.28
C GLN A 83 7.89 10.56 13.42
N ALA A 84 7.18 9.67 14.12
CA ALA A 84 6.71 9.89 15.47
C ALA A 84 6.47 8.55 16.18
N LYS A 85 7.50 8.12 16.93
CA LYS A 85 7.53 7.19 18.08
C LYS A 85 6.94 5.76 17.93
N PRO A 86 7.58 4.74 18.52
CA PRO A 86 7.22 3.35 18.31
C PRO A 86 5.95 2.98 19.10
N ALA A 87 4.97 2.37 18.45
CA ALA A 87 3.91 1.62 19.10
C ALA A 87 3.66 0.30 18.34
N PRO A 88 3.62 -0.86 19.03
CA PRO A 88 3.42 -2.16 18.41
C PRO A 88 1.93 -2.31 18.06
N SER A 89 1.60 -2.76 16.84
CA SER A 89 0.19 -3.04 16.52
C SER A 89 -0.02 -3.90 15.27
N SER A 90 0.11 -5.21 15.45
CA SER A 90 -0.80 -6.15 14.81
C SER A 90 -1.99 -6.33 15.76
N HIS A 91 -3.04 -5.51 15.66
CA HIS A 91 -4.23 -5.67 16.51
C HIS A 91 -5.29 -6.51 15.79
N SER A 92 -5.62 -7.65 16.37
CA SER A 92 -6.82 -8.39 15.98
C SER A 92 -8.07 -7.55 16.32
N PRO A 93 -9.20 -7.74 15.60
CA PRO A 93 -10.46 -7.03 15.86
C PRO A 93 -10.92 -7.08 17.32
N GLU A 94 -10.67 -8.21 18.00
CA GLU A 94 -10.96 -8.40 19.42
C GLU A 94 -10.19 -7.43 20.34
N GLN A 95 -8.93 -7.11 20.00
CA GLN A 95 -8.11 -6.19 20.79
C GLN A 95 -8.59 -4.74 20.63
N VAL A 96 -9.03 -4.37 19.42
CA VAL A 96 -9.61 -3.06 19.14
C VAL A 96 -10.89 -2.85 19.96
N LEU A 97 -11.79 -3.84 19.95
CA LEU A 97 -13.02 -3.80 20.73
C LEU A 97 -12.75 -3.71 22.24
N LYS A 98 -11.79 -4.50 22.75
CA LYS A 98 -11.41 -4.46 24.17
C LYS A 98 -10.85 -3.09 24.56
N ALA A 99 -9.93 -2.55 23.76
CA ALA A 99 -9.33 -1.24 24.02
C ALA A 99 -10.37 -0.10 23.97
N PHE A 100 -11.35 -0.19 23.07
CA PHE A 100 -12.47 0.76 23.03
C PHE A 100 -13.32 0.67 24.30
N SER A 101 -13.66 -0.55 24.74
CA SER A 101 -14.49 -0.74 25.94
C SER A 101 -13.84 -0.20 27.22
N GLU A 102 -12.53 -0.39 27.38
CA GLU A 102 -11.76 0.16 28.52
C GLU A 102 -11.65 1.69 28.44
N TYR A 103 -11.47 2.24 27.24
CA TYR A 103 -11.42 3.69 27.03
C TYR A 103 -12.78 4.34 27.29
N ALA A 104 -13.85 3.77 26.75
CA ALA A 104 -15.22 4.23 26.97
C ALA A 104 -15.61 4.15 28.45
N ALA A 105 -15.03 3.21 29.21
CA ALA A 105 -15.27 3.10 30.64
C ALA A 105 -14.70 4.27 31.45
N THR A 106 -13.60 4.87 31.00
CA THR A 106 -12.84 5.89 31.75
C THR A 106 -13.05 7.31 31.23
N GLU A 107 -13.35 7.47 29.94
CA GLU A 107 -13.56 8.77 29.32
C GLU A 107 -14.96 9.34 29.63
N THR A 108 -15.00 10.63 29.96
CA THR A 108 -16.23 11.37 30.27
C THR A 108 -16.51 12.49 29.25
N ASP A 109 -15.51 12.85 28.44
CA ASP A 109 -15.65 13.79 27.34
C ASP A 109 -16.27 13.09 26.11
N LYS A 110 -17.53 13.46 25.82
CA LYS A 110 -18.28 12.94 24.67
C LYS A 110 -17.59 13.18 23.32
N LYS A 111 -16.85 14.28 23.17
CA LYS A 111 -16.18 14.56 21.89
C LYS A 111 -15.04 13.58 21.64
N LYS A 112 -14.22 13.34 22.67
CA LYS A 112 -13.12 12.36 22.61
C LYS A 112 -13.64 10.94 22.44
N LEU A 113 -14.77 10.63 23.07
CA LEU A 113 -15.43 9.34 22.91
C LEU A 113 -15.89 9.11 21.46
N ILE A 114 -16.49 10.12 20.82
CA ILE A 114 -16.92 10.07 19.42
C ILE A 114 -15.71 9.93 18.47
N GLU A 115 -14.65 10.71 18.70
CA GLU A 115 -13.42 10.64 17.90
C GLU A 115 -12.78 9.24 17.97
N ARG A 116 -12.71 8.67 19.18
CA ARG A 116 -12.18 7.31 19.37
C ARG A 116 -13.07 6.25 18.75
N TYR A 117 -14.38 6.37 18.89
CA TYR A 117 -15.36 5.47 18.26
C TYR A 117 -15.21 5.46 16.73
N GLN A 118 -15.06 6.63 16.09
CA GLN A 118 -14.88 6.71 14.63
C GLN A 118 -13.59 6.02 14.18
N HIS A 119 -12.50 6.19 14.93
CA HIS A 119 -11.22 5.54 14.67
C HIS A 119 -11.34 4.02 14.79
N ASP A 120 -11.91 3.53 15.88
CA ASP A 120 -12.01 2.08 16.15
C ASP A 120 -13.04 1.42 15.20
N TRP A 121 -14.09 2.13 14.78
CA TRP A 121 -15.04 1.68 13.76
C TRP A 121 -14.38 1.41 12.40
N GLN A 122 -13.45 2.28 11.98
CA GLN A 122 -12.69 2.07 10.74
C GLN A 122 -11.81 0.82 10.81
N LEU A 123 -11.20 0.56 11.96
CA LEU A 123 -10.37 -0.62 12.17
C LEU A 123 -11.16 -1.94 12.21
N LEU A 124 -12.45 -1.87 12.57
CA LEU A 124 -13.37 -3.01 12.59
C LEU A 124 -14.12 -3.21 11.26
N THR A 125 -13.76 -2.49 10.19
CA THR A 125 -14.42 -2.61 8.89
C THR A 125 -14.27 -4.02 8.32
N GLY A 126 -15.40 -4.70 8.05
CA GLY A 126 -15.44 -6.10 7.59
C GLY A 126 -15.62 -7.13 8.72
N HIS A 127 -15.77 -6.66 9.97
CA HIS A 127 -16.02 -7.46 11.17
C HIS A 127 -17.35 -7.03 11.81
N ASP A 128 -18.47 -7.49 11.23
CA ASP A 128 -19.83 -7.05 11.58
C ASP A 128 -20.20 -7.30 13.06
N ASP A 129 -19.71 -8.39 13.65
CA ASP A 129 -19.97 -8.76 15.05
C ASP A 129 -19.29 -7.78 16.02
N GLU A 130 -18.03 -7.42 15.76
CA GLU A 130 -17.25 -6.48 16.56
C GLU A 130 -17.73 -5.04 16.38
N GLN A 131 -18.16 -4.67 15.17
CA GLN A 131 -18.83 -3.40 14.92
C GLN A 131 -20.12 -3.26 15.74
N THR A 132 -20.94 -4.31 15.76
CA THR A 132 -22.18 -4.33 16.55
C THR A 132 -21.89 -4.14 18.05
N LYS A 133 -20.87 -4.82 18.58
CA LYS A 133 -20.44 -4.67 19.98
C LYS A 133 -19.87 -3.27 20.27
N CYS A 134 -19.13 -2.68 19.33
CA CYS A 134 -18.60 -1.33 19.47
C CYS A 134 -19.72 -0.28 19.57
N VAL A 135 -20.77 -0.42 18.75
CA VAL A 135 -21.99 0.42 18.83
C VAL A 135 -22.70 0.25 20.16
N GLN A 136 -22.82 -0.98 20.66
CA GLN A 136 -23.43 -1.25 21.96
C GLN A 136 -22.68 -0.52 23.09
N VAL A 137 -21.35 -0.57 23.09
CA VAL A 137 -20.53 0.13 24.10
C VAL A 137 -20.73 1.65 24.03
N MET A 138 -20.79 2.23 22.83
CA MET A 138 -21.05 3.66 22.65
C MET A 138 -22.44 4.07 23.14
N ASN A 139 -23.47 3.25 22.86
CA ASN A 139 -24.85 3.52 23.27
C ASN A 139 -25.08 3.42 24.79
N ILE A 140 -24.16 2.80 25.54
CA ILE A 140 -24.23 2.69 27.01
C ILE A 140 -23.71 3.97 27.71
N ARG A 141 -23.02 4.88 27.00
CA ARG A 141 -22.36 6.08 27.56
C ARG A 141 -23.04 7.39 27.15
#